data_AF-A0A4J2EIF9-F1
#
_entry.id   AF-A0A4J2EIF9-F1
#
_cell.length_a   1.000
_cell.length_b   1.000
_cell.length_c   1.000
_cell.angle_alpha   90.00
_cell.angle_beta   90.00
_cell.angle_gamma   90.00
#
_symmetry.space_group_name_H-M   'P 1'
#
loop_
_entity.id
_entity.type
_entity.pdbx_description
1 polymer ?
#
loop_
_entity_poly.entity_id
_entity_poly.type
_entity_poly.pdbx_seq_one_letter_code
_entity_poly.pdbx_strand_id
1 'polypeptide(L)' 'MKAIVLAGDKNYLTPILTTIKSILYYNQNVKIYILHQDIPSDWLQELKIQVRN' A
#
# COMPACT_ATOMS: atom_id res chain seq x y z
N MET A 1 -4.36 -16.87 -4.64
CA MET A 1 -3.77 -15.52 -4.47
C MET A 1 -4.89 -14.54 -4.18
N LYS A 2 -4.84 -13.88 -3.02
CA LYS A 2 -5.88 -12.90 -2.63
C LYS A 2 -5.55 -11.54 -3.24
N ALA A 3 -6.56 -10.72 -3.50
CA ALA A 3 -6.39 -9.35 -3.96
C ALA A 3 -7.12 -8.40 -3.00
N ILE A 4 -6.46 -7.30 -2.64
CA ILE A 4 -7.01 -6.26 -1.78
C ILE A 4 -6.77 -4.92 -2.46
N VAL A 5 -7.80 -4.07 -2.47
CA VAL A 5 -7.74 -2.71 -3.02
C VAL A 5 -7.88 -1.72 -1.86
N LEU A 6 -6.99 -0.74 -1.82
CA LEU A 6 -7.13 0.45 -0.97
C LEU A 6 -7.44 1.65 -1.88
N ALA A 7 -8.25 2.59 -1.38
CA ALA A 7 -8.52 3.85 -2.06
C ALA A 7 -8.21 5.02 -1.12
N GLY A 8 -7.46 6.01 -1.59
CA GLY A 8 -7.09 7.18 -0.79
C GLY A 8 -6.24 8.17 -1.56
N ASP A 9 -6.05 9.35 -0.98
CA ASP A 9 -5.28 10.44 -1.57
C ASP A 9 -4.00 10.74 -0.75
N LYS A 10 -3.29 11.82 -1.11
CA LYS A 10 -2.06 12.27 -0.43
C LYS A 10 -2.21 12.62 1.05
N ASN A 11 -3.42 12.80 1.58
CA ASN A 11 -3.63 13.03 3.00
C ASN A 11 -3.65 11.73 3.81
N TYR A 12 -3.67 10.57 3.12
CA TYR A 12 -3.78 9.24 3.72
C TYR A 12 -2.51 8.39 3.59
N LEU A 13 -1.36 8.98 3.26
CA LEU A 13 -0.10 8.23 3.07
C LEU A 13 0.25 7.35 4.28
N THR A 14 0.22 7.92 5.49
CA THR A 14 0.52 7.18 6.73
C THR A 14 -0.52 6.08 7.03
N PRO A 15 -1.84 6.35 6.95
CA PRO A 15 -2.85 5.29 7.02
C PRO A 15 -2.63 4.17 5.99
N ILE A 16 -2.41 4.49 4.72
CA ILE A 16 -2.21 3.51 3.64
C ILE A 16 -1.02 2.60 3.97
N LEU A 17 0.13 3.19 4.32
CA LEU A 17 1.33 2.42 4.67
C LEU A 17 1.09 1.49 5.86
N THR A 18 0.46 2.01 6.92
CA THR A 18 0.15 1.25 8.14
C THR A 18 -0.77 0.07 7.83
N THR A 19 -1.82 0.30 7.05
CA THR A 19 -2.76 -0.74 6.64
C THR A 19 -2.10 -1.81 5.78
N ILE A 20 -1.24 -1.43 4.83
CA ILE A 20 -0.53 -2.41 4.00
C ILE A 20 0.40 -3.27 4.86
N LYS A 21 1.18 -2.66 5.76
CA LYS A 21 2.11 -3.39 6.65
C LYS A 21 1.37 -4.37 7.56
N SER A 22 0.26 -3.97 8.16
CA SER A 22 -0.51 -4.86 9.05
C SER A 22 -1.16 -6.03 8.29
N ILE A 23 -1.64 -5.80 7.06
CA ILE A 23 -2.15 -6.86 6.19
C ILE A 23 -1.03 -7.86 5.86
N LEU A 24 0.12 -7.37 5.38
CA LEU A 24 1.21 -8.22 4.91
C LEU A 24 1.92 -8.97 6.05
N TYR A 25 1.86 -8.46 7.28
CA TYR A 25 2.41 -9.15 8.45
C TYR A 25 1.77 -10.53 8.68
N TYR A 26 0.45 -10.66 8.49
CA TYR A 26 -0.28 -11.92 8.70
C TYR A 26 -0.67 -12.65 7.41
N ASN A 27 -0.50 -12.03 6.24
CA ASN A 27 -0.95 -12.60 4.97
C ASN A 27 0.17 -12.63 3.94
N GLN A 28 0.59 -13.85 3.59
CA GLN A 28 1.47 -14.08 2.45
C GLN A 28 0.68 -14.20 1.14
N ASN A 29 1.35 -13.94 0.01
CA ASN A 29 0.81 -14.11 -1.35
C ASN A 29 -0.50 -13.32 -1.63
N VAL A 30 -0.47 -12.03 -1.29
CA VAL A 30 -1.55 -11.06 -1.51
C VAL A 30 -1.10 -10.01 -2.54
N LYS A 31 -1.98 -9.69 -3.49
CA LYS A 31 -1.83 -8.53 -4.38
C LYS A 31 -2.50 -7.31 -3.76
N ILE A 32 -1.74 -6.25 -3.54
CA ILE A 32 -2.24 -4.95 -3.08
C ILE A 32 -2.35 -4.02 -4.29
N TYR A 33 -3.51 -3.40 -4.47
CA TYR A 33 -3.73 -2.31 -5.43
C TYR A 33 -4.11 -1.03 -4.68
N ILE A 34 -3.68 0.11 -5.18
CA ILE A 34 -4.01 1.43 -4.61
C ILE A 34 -4.68 2.25 -5.70
N LEU A 35 -5.94 2.59 -5.51
CA LEU A 35 -6.64 3.61 -6.29
C LEU A 35 -6.33 4.96 -5.63
N HIS A 36 -5.66 5.85 -6.35
CA HIS A 36 -5.19 7.11 -5.78
C HIS A 36 -5.42 8.33 -6.67
N GLN A 37 -5.53 9.48 -6.00
CA GLN A 37 -5.47 10.81 -6.59
C GLN A 37 -4.38 11.61 -5.86
N ASP A 38 -3.56 12.34 -6.61
CA ASP A 38 -2.52 13.26 -6.10
C ASP A 38 -1.44 12.65 -5.19
N ILE A 39 -1.34 11.32 -5.10
CA ILE A 39 -0.21 10.66 -4.41
C ILE A 39 1.06 10.78 -5.27
N PRO A 40 2.17 11.31 -4.70
CA PRO A 40 3.44 11.40 -5.40
C PRO A 40 3.98 10.04 -5.86
N SER A 41 4.47 9.98 -7.10
CA SER A 41 4.99 8.73 -7.70
C SER A 41 6.21 8.18 -6.96
N ASP A 42 7.09 9.04 -6.45
CA ASP A 42 8.24 8.68 -5.63
C ASP A 42 7.81 8.01 -4.33
N TRP A 43 6.76 8.51 -3.67
CA TRP A 43 6.18 7.87 -2.50
C TRP A 43 5.66 6.46 -2.81
N LEU A 44 5.03 6.25 -3.98
CA LEU A 44 4.58 4.92 -4.41
C LEU A 44 5.74 3.95 -4.67
N GLN A 45 6.89 4.44 -5.16
CA GLN A 45 8.08 3.60 -5.31
C GLN A 45 8.69 3.25 -3.95
N GLU A 46 8.79 4.22 -3.04
CA GLU A 46 9.28 4.01 -1.69
C GLU A 46 8.41 3.00 -0.92
N LEU A 47 7.08 3.13 -1.03
CA LEU A 47 6.14 2.16 -0.47
C LEU A 47 6.44 0.73 -0.94
N LYS A 48 6.69 0.52 -2.24
CA LYS A 48 7.01 -0.81 -2.78
C LYS A 48 8.30 -1.37 -2.19
N ILE A 49 9.30 -0.53 -1.95
CA ILE A 49 10.56 -0.93 -1.32
C ILE A 49 10.31 -1.33 0.14
N GLN A 50 9.59 -0.50 0.91
CA GLN A 50 9.36 -0.75 2.33
C GLN A 50 8.52 -1.98 2.66
N VAL A 51 7.65 -2.41 1.74
CA VAL A 51 6.74 -3.54 1.96
C VAL A 51 7.22 -4.82 1.26
N ARG A 52 8.35 -4.75 0.56
CA ARG A 52 9.00 -5.91 -0.02
C ARG A 52 9.88 -6.57 1.04
N ASN A 53 9.48 -7.77 1.45
CA ASN A 53 10.37 -8.70 2.15
C ASN A 53 11.37 -9.32 1.17
#